data_AF-A0A7J7M8X6-F1
#
_entry.id   AF-A0A7J7M8X6-F1
#
_cell.length_a   1.000
_cell.length_b   1.000
_cell.length_c   1.000
_cell.angle_alpha   90.00
_cell.angle_beta   90.00
_cell.angle_gamma   90.00
#
_symmetry.space_group_name_H-M   'P 1'
#
loop_
_entity.id
_entity.type
_entity.pdbx_description
1 polymer ?
#
loop_
_entity_poly.entity_id
_entity_poly.type
_entity_poly.pdbx_seq_one_letter_code
_entity_poly.pdbx_strand_id
1 'polypeptide(L)'
;MVKCKKCGVIYFSASSHGTGNLYRHLKTCVKTTTRNLGQMILSQSESSMFLRATKFDPIIFFVILNLAIIRHQLPFKFVEYEGIRELCGIC
;
A
#
# COMPACT_ATOMS: atom_id res chain seq x y z
N MET A 1 -6.94 -7.06 -34.00
CA MET A 1 -6.00 -6.70 -32.92
C MET A 1 -6.29 -7.54 -31.70
N VAL A 2 -5.28 -8.05 -31.00
CA VAL A 2 -5.48 -8.85 -29.78
C VAL A 2 -4.56 -8.36 -28.66
N LYS A 3 -5.12 -8.08 -27.49
CA LYS A 3 -4.41 -7.56 -26.33
C LYS A 3 -4.16 -8.68 -25.31
N CYS A 4 -2.92 -8.82 -24.84
CA CYS A 4 -2.63 -9.71 -23.73
C CYS A 4 -3.26 -9.17 -22.44
N LYS A 5 -4.12 -9.97 -21.78
CA LYS A 5 -4.75 -9.58 -20.51
C LYS A 5 -3.76 -9.45 -19.34
N LYS A 6 -2.61 -10.13 -19.41
CA LYS A 6 -1.60 -10.13 -18.33
C LYS A 6 -0.71 -8.89 -18.39
N CYS A 7 -0.11 -8.59 -19.55
CA CYS A 7 0.84 -7.48 -19.70
C CYS A 7 0.31 -6.27 -20.48
N GLY A 8 -0.85 -6.37 -21.11
CA GLY A 8 -1.44 -5.27 -21.88
C GLY A 8 -0.84 -5.04 -23.26
N VAL A 9 0.17 -5.80 -23.68
CA VAL A 9 0.78 -5.68 -25.01
C VAL A 9 -0.24 -6.02 -26.09
N ILE A 10 -0.33 -5.16 -27.10
CA ILE A 10 -1.25 -5.27 -28.22
C ILE A 10 -0.51 -5.88 -29.40
N TYR A 11 -1.02 -6.98 -29.92
CA TYR A 11 -0.54 -7.63 -31.13
C TYR A 11 -1.50 -7.35 -32.27
N PHE A 12 -0.97 -6.82 -33.36
CA PHE A 12 -1.68 -6.71 -34.62
C PHE A 12 -1.67 -8.06 -35.31
N SER A 13 -2.85 -8.65 -35.48
CA SER A 13 -3.05 -9.85 -36.29
C SER A 13 -3.94 -9.46 -37.48
N ALA A 14 -3.44 -9.71 -38.70
CA ALA A 14 -4.29 -9.72 -39.88
C ALA A 14 -5.33 -10.82 -39.71
N SER A 15 -6.58 -10.55 -40.08
CA SER A 15 -7.71 -11.49 -39.92
C SER A 15 -7.50 -12.85 -40.61
N SER A 16 -6.51 -12.95 -41.50
CA SER A 16 -6.11 -14.16 -42.23
C SER A 16 -5.08 -15.05 -41.53
N HIS A 17 -4.38 -14.56 -40.48
CA HIS A 17 -3.30 -15.31 -39.82
C HIS A 17 -3.52 -15.38 -38.30
N GLY A 18 -3.58 -16.60 -37.77
CA GLY A 18 -4.11 -16.93 -36.44
C GLY A 18 -3.36 -16.39 -35.21
N THR A 19 -3.87 -16.77 -34.04
CA THR A 19 -3.47 -16.29 -32.69
C THR A 19 -2.08 -16.73 -32.22
N GLY A 20 -1.22 -17.27 -33.11
CA GLY A 20 0.08 -17.84 -32.78
C GLY A 20 1.04 -16.86 -32.10
N ASN A 21 0.98 -15.58 -32.47
CA ASN A 21 1.81 -14.54 -31.84
C ASN A 21 1.43 -14.31 -30.39
N LEU A 22 0.14 -14.25 -30.07
CA LEU A 22 -0.32 -14.15 -28.69
C LEU A 22 -0.04 -15.44 -27.92
N TYR A 23 -0.22 -16.60 -28.54
CA TYR A 23 0.06 -17.89 -27.88
C TYR A 23 1.53 -18.04 -27.49
N ARG A 24 2.47 -17.66 -28.38
CA ARG A 24 3.91 -17.64 -28.07
C ARG A 24 4.22 -16.63 -26.97
N HIS A 25 3.61 -15.45 -27.04
CA HIS A 25 3.72 -14.44 -26.00
C HIS A 25 3.27 -14.96 -24.63
N LEU A 26 2.14 -15.68 -24.53
CA LEU A 26 1.65 -16.20 -23.25
C LEU A 26 2.63 -17.18 -22.57
N LYS A 27 3.49 -17.86 -23.34
CA LYS A 27 4.54 -18.76 -22.80
C LYS A 27 5.71 -18.00 -22.17
N THR A 28 6.04 -16.81 -22.69
CA THR A 28 7.19 -16.00 -22.24
C THR A 28 6.77 -14.70 -21.54
N CYS A 29 5.47 -14.46 -21.38
CA CYS A 29 4.95 -13.23 -20.82
C CYS A 29 5.45 -13.08 -19.39
N VAL A 30 6.28 -12.05 -19.16
CA VAL A 30 6.99 -11.77 -17.90
C VAL A 30 6.03 -11.73 -16.70
N LYS A 31 4.82 -11.20 -16.88
CA LYS A 31 3.79 -11.16 -15.83
C LYS A 31 3.12 -12.52 -15.55
N THR A 32 3.40 -13.55 -16.33
CA THR A 32 3.04 -14.95 -16.01
C THR A 32 4.00 -15.54 -14.98
N THR A 33 5.27 -15.12 -15.00
CA THR A 33 6.33 -15.53 -14.07
C THR A 33 6.33 -14.69 -12.78
N THR A 34 5.32 -13.86 -12.55
CA THR A 34 5.13 -13.19 -11.25
C THR A 34 4.35 -14.07 -10.28
N ARG A 35 4.88 -15.28 -10.05
CA ARG A 35 4.56 -16.08 -8.86
C ARG A 35 5.72 -16.00 -7.87
N ASN A 36 6.19 -14.78 -7.61
CA ASN A 36 7.23 -14.51 -6.64
C ASN A 36 6.77 -13.34 -5.76
N LEU A 37 6.19 -13.70 -4.61
CA LEU A 37 5.86 -12.79 -3.52
C LEU A 37 7.03 -11.87 -3.15
N GLY A 38 8.28 -12.33 -3.37
CA GLY A 38 9.50 -11.54 -3.14
C GLY A 38 9.63 -10.26 -3.98
N GLN A 39 9.11 -10.22 -5.21
CA GLN A 39 9.11 -8.98 -6.00
C GLN A 39 7.98 -8.02 -5.64
N MET A 40 6.92 -8.49 -4.96
CA MET A 40 5.89 -7.60 -4.41
C MET A 40 6.42 -6.80 -3.21
N ILE A 41 7.37 -7.36 -2.46
CA ILE A 41 8.06 -6.65 -1.38
C ILE A 41 9.05 -5.63 -1.96
N LEU A 42 9.79 -5.99 -3.01
CA LEU A 42 10.78 -5.10 -3.63
C LEU A 42 10.19 -4.04 -4.56
N SER A 43 8.97 -4.21 -5.09
CA SER A 43 8.27 -3.12 -5.81
C SER A 43 7.47 -2.20 -4.87
N GLN A 44 7.27 -2.60 -3.62
CA GLN A 44 6.76 -1.72 -2.57
C GLN A 44 7.82 -0.73 -2.04
N SER A 45 9.12 -0.93 -2.35
CA SER A 45 10.14 0.05 -1.97
C SER A 45 10.08 1.34 -2.79
N GLU A 46 9.35 1.37 -3.91
CA GLU A 46 9.16 2.58 -4.74
C GLU A 46 7.75 3.16 -4.69
N SER A 47 6.83 2.55 -3.95
CA SER A 47 5.50 3.13 -3.69
C SER A 47 5.21 3.14 -2.20
N SER A 48 5.53 4.29 -1.62
CA SER A 48 5.26 4.85 -0.29
C SER A 48 3.80 4.79 0.17
N MET A 49 3.13 3.62 0.07
CA MET A 49 1.69 3.48 0.27
C MET A 49 1.31 2.51 1.40
N PHE A 50 2.26 2.09 2.24
CA PHE A 50 1.97 1.41 3.52
C PHE A 50 2.47 2.15 4.77
N LEU A 51 3.10 3.32 4.59
CA LEU A 51 3.44 4.26 5.66
C LEU A 51 2.98 5.68 5.29
N ARG A 52 1.81 5.82 4.66
CA ARG A 52 1.12 7.11 4.73
C ARG A 52 0.67 7.25 6.18
N ALA A 53 1.56 7.75 7.03
CA ALA A 53 1.18 8.30 8.31
C ALA A 53 -0.04 9.18 8.03
N THR A 54 -1.21 8.76 8.51
CA THR A 54 -2.39 9.61 8.52
C THR A 54 -1.93 10.90 9.16
N LYS A 55 -2.08 12.03 8.45
CA LYS A 55 -1.64 13.33 8.97
C LYS A 55 -2.14 13.43 10.40
N PHE A 56 -1.21 13.66 11.33
CA PHE A 56 -1.57 13.82 12.72
C PHE A 56 -2.54 14.99 12.83
N ASP A 57 -3.75 14.71 13.31
CA ASP A 57 -4.76 15.73 13.58
C ASP A 57 -4.77 15.97 15.09
N PRO A 58 -4.28 17.13 15.55
CA PRO A 58 -4.22 17.45 16.98
C PRO A 58 -5.59 17.46 17.66
N ILE A 59 -6.66 17.81 16.93
CA ILE A 59 -8.01 17.89 17.47
C ILE A 59 -8.54 16.49 17.72
N ILE A 60 -8.42 15.59 16.73
CA ILE A 60 -8.86 14.20 16.88
C ILE A 60 -8.07 13.51 17.98
N PHE A 61 -6.75 13.73 18.03
CA PHE A 61 -5.90 13.20 19.10
C PHE A 61 -6.36 13.67 20.49
N PHE A 62 -6.58 14.97 20.67
CA PHE A 62 -7.04 15.53 21.93
C PHE A 62 -8.39 14.96 22.35
N VAL A 63 -9.34 14.80 21.43
CA VAL A 63 -10.66 14.20 21.72
C VAL A 63 -10.50 12.76 22.22
N ILE A 64 -9.69 11.95 21.54
CA ILE A 64 -9.45 10.55 21.94
C ILE A 64 -8.75 10.48 23.30
N LEU A 65 -7.75 11.34 23.53
CA LEU A 65 -7.01 11.41 24.79
C LEU A 65 -7.92 11.77 25.96
N ASN A 66 -8.78 12.78 25.82
CA ASN A 66 -9.73 13.17 26.86
C ASN A 66 -10.76 12.07 27.12
N LEU A 67 -11.26 11.40 26.07
CA LEU A 67 -12.16 10.26 26.24
C LEU A 67 -11.49 9.12 27.01
N ALA A 68 -10.21 8.86 26.76
CA ALA A 68 -9.46 7.85 27.50
C ALA A 68 -9.29 8.25 28.98
N ILE A 69 -8.97 9.52 29.25
CA ILE A 69 -8.84 10.06 30.62
C ILE A 69 -10.15 9.86 31.39
N ILE A 70 -11.29 10.24 30.80
CA ILE A 70 -12.61 10.11 31.43
C ILE A 70 -13.00 8.63 31.59
N ARG A 71 -12.87 7.81 30.54
CA ARG A 71 -13.30 6.40 30.59
C ARG A 71 -12.52 5.56 31.58
N HIS A 72 -11.23 5.83 31.72
CA HIS A 72 -10.33 5.06 32.57
C HIS A 72 -9.98 5.78 33.88
N GLN A 73 -10.61 6.92 34.16
CA GLN A 73 -10.39 7.73 35.36
C GLN A 73 -8.90 8.04 35.58
N LEU A 74 -8.19 8.33 34.50
CA LEU A 74 -6.76 8.64 34.59
C LEU A 74 -6.58 10.04 35.19
N PRO A 75 -5.51 10.26 35.99
CA PRO A 75 -5.19 11.60 36.46
C PRO A 75 -4.82 12.49 35.27
N PHE A 76 -5.18 13.78 35.30
CA PHE A 76 -4.78 14.73 34.26
C PHE A 76 -3.26 14.83 34.08
N LYS A 77 -2.48 14.54 35.14
CA LYS A 77 -1.01 14.43 35.09
C LYS A 77 -0.49 13.36 34.13
N PHE A 78 -1.34 12.42 33.71
CA PHE A 78 -1.00 11.37 32.74
C PHE A 78 -0.36 11.94 31.46
N VAL A 79 -0.82 13.09 30.97
CA VAL A 79 -0.30 13.71 29.74
C VAL A 79 1.10 14.32 29.90
N GLU A 80 1.56 14.50 31.14
CA GLU A 80 2.87 15.08 31.46
C GLU A 80 3.97 14.02 31.57
N TYR A 81 3.62 12.73 31.54
CA TYR A 81 4.59 11.65 31.66
C TYR A 81 5.55 11.66 30.47
N GLU A 82 6.84 11.48 30.74
CA GLU A 82 7.91 11.56 29.75
C GLU A 82 7.65 10.67 28.52
N GLY A 83 7.26 9.41 28.74
CA GLY A 83 6.92 8.49 27.66
C GLY A 83 5.68 8.90 26.85
N ILE A 84 4.73 9.62 27.45
CA ILE A 84 3.57 10.16 26.72
C ILE A 84 3.97 11.39 25.91
N ARG A 85 4.86 12.24 26.44
CA ARG A 85 5.40 13.39 25.71
C ARG A 85 6.22 12.96 24.49
N GLU A 86 7.08 11.97 24.65
CA GLU A 86 7.84 11.35 23.56
C GLU A 86 6.91 10.71 22.52
N LEU A 87 5.90 9.96 22.96
CA LEU A 87 4.89 9.36 22.06
C LEU A 87 4.14 10.41 21.24
N CYS A 88 3.83 11.56 21.84
CA CYS A 88 3.14 12.65 21.16
C CYS A 88 4.07 13.50 20.26
N GLY A 89 5.38 13.26 20.30
CA GLY A 89 6.37 14.09 19.61
C GLY A 89 6.44 15.53 20.15
N ILE A 90 6.01 15.74 21.39
CA ILE A 90 6.05 17.03 22.09
C ILE A 90 7.33 17.05 22.93
N CYS A 91 8.47 17.31 22.27
CA CYS A 91 9.71 17.70 22.95
C CYS A 91 9.61 19.16 23.39
#